data_AF-A0A7Y5U6B8-F1
#
_entry.id   AF-A0A7Y5U6B8-F1
#
_cell.length_a   1.000
_cell.length_b   1.000
_cell.length_c   1.000
_cell.angle_alpha   90.00
_cell.angle_beta   90.00
_cell.angle_gamma   90.00
#
_symmetry.space_group_name_H-M   'P 1'
#
loop_
_entity.id
_entity.type
_entity.pdbx_description
1 polymer ?
#
loop_
_entity_poly.entity_id
_entity_poly.type
_entity_poly.pdbx_seq_one_letter_code
_entity_poly.pdbx_strand_id
1 'polypeptide(L)'
;GGTPLAALDPHTRRFSEHPLQKFAAARGPEQLDGAWGALTAESDEALARARWLAETLGLRAFELADERRASYHAGASIASNFLVTLYRAAAELLEEAGAPPQALVPLMTRTIENGFELTGPISRGDWETVERHRAALQGSQFEAAYEALAEATRA
;
A
#
# COMPACT_ATOMS: atom_id res chain seq x y z
N GLY A 1 -0.92 5.44 -11.34
CA GLY A 1 0.52 5.71 -11.18
C GLY A 1 1.48 4.87 -11.99
N GLY A 2 1.06 3.80 -12.70
CA GLY A 2 2.00 2.91 -13.42
C GLY A 2 2.16 3.11 -14.93
N THR A 3 1.27 3.86 -15.59
CA THR A 3 1.22 4.00 -17.06
C THR A 3 2.33 4.91 -17.60
N PRO A 4 3.28 4.43 -18.44
CA PRO A 4 4.45 5.21 -18.92
C PRO A 4 4.11 6.53 -19.62
N LEU A 5 5.07 7.47 -19.67
CA LEU A 5 4.88 8.74 -20.39
C LEU A 5 4.65 8.56 -21.90
N ALA A 6 5.13 7.46 -22.49
CA ALA A 6 4.87 7.08 -23.88
C ALA A 6 3.36 7.01 -24.21
N ALA A 7 2.49 6.78 -23.21
CA ALA A 7 1.04 6.80 -23.42
C ALA A 7 0.49 8.18 -23.84
N LEU A 8 1.29 9.24 -23.75
CA LEU A 8 0.96 10.60 -24.16
C LEU A 8 1.56 10.97 -25.54
N ASP A 9 2.08 10.02 -26.31
CA ASP A 9 2.52 10.29 -27.69
C ASP A 9 1.36 10.87 -28.55
N PRO A 10 1.64 11.85 -29.44
CA PRO A 10 2.94 12.38 -29.85
C PRO A 10 3.37 13.65 -29.10
N HIS A 11 2.79 13.95 -27.94
CA HIS A 11 3.15 15.16 -27.19
C HIS A 11 4.60 15.09 -26.70
N THR A 12 5.30 16.23 -26.70
CA THR A 12 6.75 16.32 -26.40
C THR A 12 7.08 17.06 -25.10
N ARG A 13 6.04 17.47 -24.36
CA ARG A 13 6.14 18.13 -23.05
C ARG A 13 5.34 17.34 -22.04
N ARG A 14 5.83 16.15 -21.72
CA ARG A 14 5.10 15.17 -20.92
C ARG A 14 5.62 15.12 -19.49
N PHE A 15 4.67 15.06 -18.56
CA PHE A 15 4.96 14.69 -17.19
C PHE A 15 3.79 13.90 -16.60
N SER A 16 4.06 13.21 -15.50
CA SER A 16 3.11 12.53 -14.64
C SER A 16 3.31 13.04 -13.23
N GLU A 17 2.21 13.32 -12.56
CA GLU A 17 2.16 13.56 -11.12
C GLU A 17 1.25 12.50 -10.50
N HIS A 18 1.75 11.79 -9.50
CA HIS A 18 1.00 10.75 -8.83
C HIS A 18 0.98 10.98 -7.31
N PRO A 19 -0.12 11.54 -6.77
CA PRO A 19 -0.33 11.59 -5.34
C PRO A 19 -0.37 10.18 -4.75
N LEU A 20 0.53 9.90 -3.80
CA LEU A 20 0.58 8.65 -3.04
C LEU A 20 -0.46 8.71 -1.91
N GLN A 21 -1.73 8.71 -2.29
CA GLN A 21 -2.85 8.90 -1.39
C GLN A 21 -4.08 8.10 -1.86
N LYS A 22 -4.90 7.65 -0.91
CA LYS A 22 -6.26 7.17 -1.20
C LYS A 22 -7.23 8.34 -1.16
N PHE A 23 -7.93 8.56 -2.27
CA PHE A 23 -9.01 9.54 -2.35
C PHE A 23 -10.36 8.92 -2.03
N ALA A 24 -11.11 9.56 -1.16
CA ALA A 24 -12.51 9.28 -0.91
C ALA A 24 -13.37 10.39 -1.52
N ALA A 25 -14.38 10.01 -2.30
CA ALA A 25 -15.27 10.96 -2.96
C ALA A 25 -16.07 11.84 -1.98
N ALA A 26 -16.26 11.38 -0.74
CA ALA A 26 -16.94 12.12 0.31
C ALA A 26 -16.07 13.21 0.97
N ARG A 27 -14.77 13.28 0.61
CA ARG A 27 -13.80 14.23 1.16
C ARG A 27 -13.40 15.24 0.10
N GLY A 28 -12.92 16.41 0.53
CA GLY A 28 -12.58 17.50 -0.37
C GLY A 28 -11.11 17.48 -0.83
N PRO A 29 -10.61 18.60 -1.39
CA PRO A 29 -9.24 18.73 -1.88
C PRO A 29 -8.17 18.65 -0.79
N GLU A 30 -8.53 18.82 0.49
CA GLU A 30 -7.61 18.72 1.64
C GLU A 30 -6.90 17.36 1.74
N GLN A 31 -7.37 16.36 1.01
CA GLN A 31 -6.73 15.05 0.89
C GLN A 31 -5.33 15.10 0.26
N LEU A 32 -5.03 16.15 -0.50
CA LEU A 32 -3.72 16.39 -1.11
C LEU A 32 -2.74 17.02 -0.13
N ASP A 33 -3.21 17.75 0.89
CA ASP A 33 -2.35 18.54 1.76
C ASP A 33 -1.32 17.68 2.48
N GLY A 34 -0.04 17.92 2.18
CA GLY A 34 1.10 17.20 2.77
C GLY A 34 1.26 15.76 2.29
N ALA A 35 0.42 15.27 1.37
CA ALA A 35 0.58 13.96 0.77
C ALA A 35 1.83 13.92 -0.10
N TRP A 36 2.50 12.77 -0.15
CA TRP A 36 3.65 12.60 -1.04
C TRP A 36 3.19 12.46 -2.49
N GLY A 37 3.96 12.97 -3.45
CA GLY A 37 3.65 12.89 -4.88
C GLY A 37 4.87 12.49 -5.71
N ALA A 38 4.74 11.46 -6.56
CA ALA A 38 5.80 11.08 -7.49
C ALA A 38 5.70 11.90 -8.78
N LEU A 39 6.82 12.47 -9.21
CA LEU A 39 6.98 13.22 -10.45
C LEU A 39 7.82 12.43 -11.44
N THR A 40 7.32 12.27 -12.67
CA THR A 40 8.08 11.75 -13.79
C THR A 40 7.92 12.72 -14.95
N ALA A 41 9.01 13.11 -15.60
CA ALA A 41 8.97 14.08 -16.69
C ALA A 41 9.96 13.72 -17.79
N GLU A 42 9.64 14.12 -19.02
CA GLU A 42 10.46 13.88 -20.21
C GLU A 42 11.65 14.85 -20.35
N SER A 43 11.55 16.04 -19.75
CA SER A 43 12.56 17.09 -19.83
C SER A 43 12.57 17.95 -18.57
N ASP A 44 13.64 18.72 -18.35
CA ASP A 44 13.74 19.66 -17.23
C ASP A 44 12.63 20.71 -17.24
N GLU A 45 12.18 21.15 -18.43
CA GLU A 45 11.04 22.08 -18.55
C GLU A 45 9.75 21.42 -18.04
N ALA A 46 9.48 20.18 -18.45
CA ALA A 46 8.31 19.44 -18.01
C ALA A 46 8.38 19.12 -16.51
N LEU A 47 9.57 18.83 -15.99
CA LEU A 47 9.80 18.60 -14.57
C LEU A 47 9.53 19.85 -13.74
N ALA A 48 9.98 21.03 -14.21
CA ALA A 48 9.69 22.30 -13.56
C ALA A 48 8.17 22.57 -13.50
N ARG A 49 7.42 22.20 -14.54
CA ARG A 49 5.95 22.30 -14.56
C ARG A 49 5.28 21.32 -13.62
N ALA A 50 5.75 20.08 -13.57
CA ALA A 50 5.25 19.06 -12.65
C ALA A 50 5.47 19.49 -11.18
N ARG A 51 6.65 20.03 -10.87
CA ARG A 51 6.99 20.53 -9.55
C ARG A 51 6.10 21.71 -9.13
N TRP A 52 5.91 22.68 -10.03
CA TRP A 52 5.00 23.81 -9.80
C TRP A 52 3.57 23.34 -9.51
N LEU A 53 3.06 22.34 -10.26
CA LEU A 53 1.73 21.80 -10.04
C LEU A 53 1.63 21.12 -8.66
N ALA A 54 2.58 20.25 -8.33
CA ALA A 54 2.60 19.53 -7.06
C ALA A 54 2.65 20.49 -5.85
N GLU A 55 3.48 21.54 -5.92
CA GLU A 55 3.55 22.59 -4.90
C GLU A 55 2.23 23.35 -4.77
N THR A 56 1.60 23.69 -5.90
CA THR A 56 0.28 24.35 -5.93
C THR A 56 -0.80 23.49 -5.31
N LEU A 57 -0.69 22.16 -5.42
CA LEU A 57 -1.60 21.18 -4.84
C LEU A 57 -1.24 20.78 -3.40
N GLY A 58 -0.20 21.36 -2.80
CA GLY A 58 0.20 21.07 -1.41
C GLY A 58 0.94 19.74 -1.22
N LEU A 59 1.41 19.11 -2.31
CA LEU A 59 2.10 17.82 -2.25
C LEU A 59 3.57 17.95 -1.84
N ARG A 60 4.07 16.92 -1.16
CA ARG A 60 5.49 16.66 -0.93
C ARG A 60 6.05 15.86 -2.11
N ALA A 61 6.57 16.57 -3.09
CA ALA A 61 6.98 15.97 -4.36
C ALA A 61 8.38 15.32 -4.31
N PHE A 62 8.54 14.19 -5.00
CA PHE A 62 9.82 13.54 -5.26
C PHE A 62 9.87 13.03 -6.71
N GLU A 63 11.06 12.88 -7.26
CA GLU A 63 11.26 12.41 -8.63
C GLU A 63 11.27 10.88 -8.73
N LEU A 64 10.72 10.35 -9.81
CA LEU A 64 10.61 8.92 -10.11
C LEU A 64 10.89 8.68 -11.59
N ALA A 65 11.85 7.81 -11.88
CA ALA A 65 12.15 7.39 -13.25
C ALA A 65 10.95 6.66 -13.90
N ASP A 66 10.70 6.89 -15.19
CA ASP A 66 9.51 6.37 -15.88
C ASP A 66 9.48 4.82 -15.85
N GLU A 67 10.64 4.18 -15.96
CA GLU A 67 10.79 2.72 -15.95
C GLU A 67 10.47 2.11 -14.57
N ARG A 68 10.48 2.92 -13.50
CA ARG A 68 10.22 2.46 -12.12
C ARG A 68 8.76 2.64 -11.69
N ARG A 69 7.92 3.27 -12.50
CA ARG A 69 6.53 3.61 -12.15
C ARG A 69 5.66 2.39 -11.89
N ALA A 70 5.86 1.32 -12.66
CA ALA A 70 5.16 0.06 -12.44
C ALA A 70 5.49 -0.54 -11.06
N SER A 71 6.77 -0.66 -10.72
CA SER A 71 7.21 -1.17 -9.41
C SER A 71 6.79 -0.27 -8.25
N TYR A 72 6.89 1.05 -8.43
CA TYR A 72 6.42 2.03 -7.44
C TYR A 72 4.92 1.88 -7.16
N HIS A 73 4.11 1.78 -8.21
CA HIS A 73 2.67 1.62 -8.07
C HIS A 73 2.27 0.24 -7.51
N ALA A 74 3.03 -0.80 -7.82
CA ALA A 74 2.87 -2.10 -7.19
C ALA A 74 3.11 -2.02 -5.67
N GLY A 75 4.18 -1.34 -5.23
CA GLY A 75 4.44 -1.07 -3.81
C GLY A 75 3.31 -0.28 -3.14
N ALA A 76 2.80 0.77 -3.80
CA ALA A 76 1.65 1.51 -3.31
C ALA A 76 0.38 0.64 -3.20
N SER A 77 0.17 -0.27 -4.15
CA SER A 77 -0.97 -1.20 -4.14
C SER A 77 -0.86 -2.22 -3.00
N ILE A 78 0.34 -2.71 -2.69
CA ILE A 78 0.59 -3.58 -1.53
C ILE A 78 0.25 -2.83 -0.24
N ALA A 79 0.79 -1.61 -0.08
CA ALA A 79 0.59 -0.81 1.13
C ALA A 79 -0.87 -0.33 1.33
N SER A 80 -1.68 -0.30 0.28
CA SER A 80 -3.02 0.31 0.30
C SER A 80 -4.16 -0.65 -0.03
N ASN A 81 -4.10 -1.31 -1.18
CA ASN A 81 -5.19 -2.15 -1.68
C ASN A 81 -5.19 -3.48 -0.94
N PHE A 82 -4.01 -4.11 -0.80
CA PHE A 82 -3.93 -5.38 -0.09
C PHE A 82 -4.13 -5.23 1.41
N LEU A 83 -3.91 -4.05 1.99
CA LEU A 83 -4.33 -3.76 3.36
C LEU A 83 -5.85 -3.93 3.55
N VAL A 84 -6.67 -3.59 2.55
CA VAL A 84 -8.12 -3.83 2.58
C VAL A 84 -8.43 -5.33 2.49
N THR A 85 -7.72 -6.05 1.63
CA THR A 85 -7.86 -7.51 1.52
C THR A 85 -7.50 -8.21 2.83
N LEU A 86 -6.39 -7.82 3.46
CA LEU A 86 -5.95 -8.35 4.75
C LEU A 86 -6.97 -8.06 5.85
N TYR A 87 -7.50 -6.84 5.92
CA TYR A 87 -8.55 -6.50 6.88
C TYR A 87 -9.79 -7.39 6.70
N ARG A 88 -10.25 -7.59 5.46
CA ARG A 88 -11.43 -8.43 5.17
C ARG A 88 -11.21 -9.89 5.56
N ALA A 89 -10.07 -10.46 5.19
CA ALA A 89 -9.74 -11.84 5.55
C ALA A 89 -9.64 -12.03 7.08
N ALA A 90 -8.96 -11.11 7.77
CA ALA A 90 -8.88 -11.15 9.22
C ALA A 90 -10.25 -10.95 9.89
N ALA A 91 -11.10 -10.06 9.35
CA ALA A 91 -12.43 -9.81 9.87
C ALA A 91 -13.31 -11.07 9.80
N GLU A 92 -13.30 -11.78 8.67
CA GLU A 92 -14.04 -13.03 8.49
C GLU A 92 -13.58 -14.10 9.49
N LEU A 93 -12.26 -14.28 9.65
CA LEU A 93 -11.69 -15.22 10.63
C LEU A 93 -12.04 -14.86 12.08
N LEU A 94 -12.07 -13.56 12.43
CA LEU A 94 -12.49 -13.13 13.77
C LEU A 94 -13.98 -13.39 13.99
N GLU A 95 -14.82 -13.10 13.01
CA GLU A 95 -16.26 -13.36 13.08
C GLU A 95 -16.55 -14.85 13.27
N GLU A 96 -15.87 -15.72 12.51
CA GLU A 96 -15.96 -17.18 12.67
C GLU A 96 -15.51 -17.66 14.05
N ALA A 97 -14.51 -17.00 14.64
CA ALA A 97 -14.04 -17.27 16.01
C ALA A 97 -14.93 -16.66 17.11
N GLY A 98 -16.03 -15.97 16.75
CA GLY A 98 -16.93 -15.31 17.70
C GLY A 98 -16.39 -14.00 18.28
N ALA A 99 -15.39 -13.40 17.63
CA ALA A 99 -14.77 -12.15 18.01
C ALA A 99 -15.26 -10.97 17.14
N PRO A 100 -15.29 -9.74 17.69
CA PRO A 100 -15.72 -8.56 16.96
C PRO A 100 -14.67 -8.10 15.92
N PRO A 101 -15.00 -7.99 14.61
CA PRO A 101 -14.05 -7.55 13.57
C PRO A 101 -13.56 -6.11 13.77
N GLN A 102 -14.33 -5.26 14.46
CA GLN A 102 -13.92 -3.90 14.82
C GLN A 102 -12.68 -3.87 15.73
N ALA A 103 -12.34 -4.97 16.41
CA ALA A 103 -11.11 -5.07 17.20
C ALA A 103 -9.84 -5.03 16.33
N LEU A 104 -9.93 -5.28 15.01
CA LEU A 104 -8.79 -5.25 14.09
C LEU A 104 -8.31 -3.85 13.80
N VAL A 105 -9.20 -2.85 13.77
CA VAL A 105 -8.79 -1.48 13.42
C VAL A 105 -7.78 -0.94 14.44
N PRO A 106 -8.03 -1.00 15.77
CA PRO A 106 -7.02 -0.62 16.75
C PRO A 106 -5.71 -1.43 16.64
N LEU A 107 -5.79 -2.74 16.36
CA LEU A 107 -4.62 -3.60 16.19
C LEU A 107 -3.75 -3.15 15.01
N MET A 108 -4.36 -2.96 13.83
CA MET A 108 -3.65 -2.54 12.62
C MET A 108 -3.12 -1.10 12.72
N THR A 109 -3.87 -0.19 13.34
CA THR A 109 -3.40 1.17 13.64
C THR A 109 -2.15 1.12 14.52
N ARG A 110 -2.14 0.29 15.57
CA ARG A 110 -0.97 0.13 16.43
C ARG A 110 0.25 -0.41 15.70
N THR A 111 0.08 -1.31 14.73
CA THR A 111 1.17 -1.76 13.87
C THR A 111 1.81 -0.61 13.09
N ILE A 112 1.00 0.32 12.57
CA ILE A 112 1.48 1.51 11.87
C ILE A 112 2.18 2.48 12.85
N GLU A 113 1.56 2.74 14.01
CA GLU A 113 2.12 3.61 15.05
C GLU A 113 3.46 3.09 15.59
N ASN A 114 3.62 1.77 15.68
CA ASN A 114 4.86 1.11 16.09
C ASN A 114 5.89 0.97 14.96
N GLY A 115 5.75 1.72 13.87
CA GLY A 115 6.76 1.74 12.80
C GLY A 115 6.91 0.43 12.03
N PHE A 116 5.85 -0.39 11.97
CA PHE A 116 5.87 -1.70 11.32
C PHE A 116 6.86 -2.71 11.92
N GLU A 117 7.22 -2.56 13.20
CA GLU A 117 8.04 -3.54 13.90
C GLU A 117 7.35 -4.91 13.97
N LEU A 118 8.02 -5.94 13.44
CA LEU A 118 7.48 -7.28 13.42
C LEU A 118 7.49 -7.90 14.82
N THR A 119 6.29 -8.23 15.31
CA THR A 119 6.09 -8.94 16.56
C THR A 119 5.26 -10.21 16.31
N GLY A 120 5.26 -11.13 17.28
CA GLY A 120 4.43 -12.33 17.23
C GLY A 120 5.23 -13.63 17.08
N PRO A 121 4.57 -14.74 16.73
CA PRO A 121 5.17 -16.07 16.79
C PRO A 121 6.30 -16.25 15.78
N ILE A 122 6.16 -15.74 14.55
CA ILE A 122 7.20 -15.86 13.51
C ILE A 122 8.50 -15.16 13.94
N SER A 123 8.43 -13.91 14.42
CA SER A 123 9.66 -13.18 14.81
C SER A 123 10.39 -13.76 16.03
N ARG A 124 9.69 -14.53 16.87
CA ARG A 124 10.30 -15.22 18.02
C ARG A 124 10.54 -16.72 17.79
N GLY A 125 10.28 -17.24 16.59
CA GLY A 125 10.47 -18.65 16.25
C GLY A 125 9.51 -19.61 16.95
N ASP A 126 8.33 -19.15 17.37
CA ASP A 126 7.26 -19.98 17.95
C ASP A 126 6.51 -20.73 16.84
N TRP A 127 7.17 -21.74 16.28
CA TRP A 127 6.63 -22.55 15.20
C TRP A 127 5.46 -23.42 15.64
N GLU A 128 5.38 -23.78 16.92
CA GLU A 128 4.22 -24.52 17.46
C GLU A 128 2.93 -23.70 17.30
N THR A 129 2.98 -22.40 17.60
CA THR A 129 1.84 -21.50 17.36
C THR A 129 1.52 -21.37 15.87
N VAL A 130 2.53 -21.29 14.99
CA VAL A 130 2.30 -21.24 13.54
C VAL A 130 1.62 -22.53 13.03
N GLU A 131 2.04 -23.70 13.51
CA GLU A 131 1.39 -24.98 13.16
C GLU A 131 -0.06 -25.05 13.64
N ARG A 132 -0.37 -24.49 14.83
CA ARG A 132 -1.76 -24.37 15.29
C ARG A 132 -2.60 -23.47 14.38
N HIS A 133 -2.03 -22.38 13.86
CA HIS A 133 -2.73 -21.53 12.89
C HIS A 133 -2.99 -22.29 11.57
N ARG A 134 -1.98 -23.01 11.05
CA ARG A 134 -2.12 -23.83 9.84
C ARG A 134 -3.23 -24.87 9.98
N ALA A 135 -3.24 -25.60 11.10
CA ALA A 135 -4.28 -26.57 11.39
C ALA A 135 -5.68 -25.93 11.47
N ALA A 136 -5.79 -24.74 12.06
CA ALA A 136 -7.06 -24.01 12.13
C ALA A 136 -7.55 -23.51 10.77
N LEU A 137 -6.64 -23.27 9.82
CA LEU A 137 -6.96 -22.77 8.48
C LEU A 137 -7.05 -23.89 7.43
N GLN A 138 -6.80 -25.15 7.79
CA GLN A 138 -6.77 -26.26 6.85
C GLN A 138 -8.10 -26.41 6.11
N GLY A 139 -8.07 -26.35 4.77
CA GLY A 139 -9.25 -26.40 3.90
C GLY A 139 -10.05 -25.11 3.81
N SER A 140 -9.62 -24.04 4.50
CA SER A 140 -10.23 -22.71 4.37
C SER A 140 -9.73 -21.98 3.11
N GLN A 141 -10.50 -21.01 2.65
CA GLN A 141 -10.08 -20.12 1.55
C GLN A 141 -8.85 -19.25 1.90
N PHE A 142 -8.48 -19.16 3.18
CA PHE A 142 -7.39 -18.34 3.68
C PHE A 142 -6.06 -19.09 3.81
N GLU A 143 -6.06 -20.41 3.70
CA GLU A 143 -4.88 -21.26 3.87
C GLU A 143 -3.70 -20.80 3.01
N ALA A 144 -3.93 -20.66 1.69
CA ALA A 144 -2.88 -20.26 0.75
C ALA A 144 -2.35 -18.84 1.02
N ALA A 145 -3.23 -17.93 1.45
CA ALA A 145 -2.83 -16.56 1.78
C ALA A 145 -1.99 -16.52 3.06
N TYR A 146 -2.39 -17.29 4.08
CA TYR A 146 -1.63 -17.40 5.32
C TYR A 146 -0.22 -17.95 5.08
N GLU A 147 -0.09 -19.03 4.30
CA GLU A 147 1.22 -19.61 3.99
C GLU A 147 2.13 -18.65 3.22
N ALA A 148 1.61 -18.02 2.16
CA ALA A 148 2.38 -17.06 1.38
C ALA A 148 2.89 -15.90 2.23
N LEU A 149 2.06 -15.38 3.13
CA LEU A 149 2.42 -14.28 4.02
C LEU A 149 3.36 -14.73 5.14
N ALA A 150 3.15 -15.91 5.72
CA ALA A 150 4.02 -16.45 6.75
C ALA A 150 5.44 -16.69 6.23
N GLU A 151 5.58 -17.26 5.02
CA GLU A 151 6.87 -17.45 4.37
C GLU A 151 7.53 -16.11 4.02
N ALA A 152 6.77 -15.16 3.46
CA ALA A 152 7.29 -13.83 3.15
C ALA A 152 7.69 -13.04 4.41
N THR A 153 7.05 -13.29 5.56
CA THR A 153 7.37 -12.64 6.85
C THR A 153 8.62 -13.24 7.50
N ARG A 154 8.95 -14.49 7.16
CA ARG A 154 10.13 -15.19 7.66
C ARG A 154 11.42 -14.75 6.96
N ALA A 155 11.33 -14.42 5.66
CA ALA A 155 12.46 -14.06 4.79
C ALA A 155 13.06 -12.70 5.14
#